data_AF-A0A2S7TQ60-F1
#
_entry.id   AF-A0A2S7TQ60-F1
#
_cell.length_a   1.000
_cell.length_b   1.000
_cell.length_c   1.000
_cell.angle_alpha   90.00
_cell.angle_beta   90.00
_cell.angle_gamma   90.00
#
_symmetry.space_group_name_H-M   'P 1'
#
loop_
_entity.id
_entity.type
_entity.pdbx_description
1 polymer ?
#
loop_
_entity_poly.entity_id
_entity_poly.type
_entity_poly.pdbx_seq_one_letter_code
_entity_poly.pdbx_strand_id
1 'polypeptide(L)'
;MRTGVGSNANANATTTRYAYDALGRRISKTSERDQQQNTTTFYWNGDVLLGEINSNTKPSRTYLFEPFSFKPLALVQHGQVYHYHTDHIGTPREITNARAEVVWSSTFKTYGALALAHVNEVDNPLRFQGQYYDEETGLHYNRRRYYDPNSGQFTTQDPIGLLGGMNAYQYAPNPMTWVDPWGLSCKEGNESEFSGDSRTSPWLSDKRVGVVSHLETFRGGGSYLIPKSAYERFVAGKPMAGDPTGQFITTKSAMDKLLGKANGSLDFIKKELSIPENAWNEELMRVDVHNPLLHNARFPSGFERGANELFKWGGYTKGGMPEIVVDQFPIGGYSANTIGVKP
;
A
#
# COMPACT_ATOMS: atom_id res chain seq x y z
N MET A 1 -14.25 19.25 2.30
CA MET A 1 -13.23 20.30 2.12
C MET A 1 -12.69 20.67 3.50
N ARG A 2 -11.47 20.25 3.86
CA ARG A 2 -10.81 20.72 5.10
C ARG A 2 -9.64 21.61 4.68
N THR A 3 -9.72 22.88 5.02
CA THR A 3 -8.67 23.89 4.83
C THR A 3 -7.85 23.98 6.12
N GLY A 4 -6.56 23.62 6.07
CA GLY A 4 -5.60 23.95 7.12
C GLY A 4 -4.98 25.31 6.82
N VAL A 5 -5.00 26.24 7.78
CA VAL A 5 -4.35 27.55 7.68
C VAL A 5 -3.34 27.63 8.82
N GLY A 6 -2.06 27.76 8.49
CA GLY A 6 -1.03 28.20 9.45
C GLY A 6 -0.83 29.70 9.26
N SER A 7 -0.95 30.50 10.32
CA SER A 7 -0.68 31.94 10.29
C SER A 7 0.41 32.30 11.30
N ASN A 8 1.41 33.05 10.84
CA ASN A 8 2.32 33.83 11.69
C ASN A 8 2.22 35.29 11.24
N ALA A 9 2.05 36.20 12.20
CA ALA A 9 1.81 37.62 11.96
C ALA A 9 3.12 38.41 11.76
N ASN A 10 3.44 38.72 10.50
CA ASN A 10 3.82 40.06 9.96
C ASN A 10 4.71 39.95 8.70
N ALA A 11 4.29 40.70 7.66
CA ALA A 11 4.92 40.96 6.35
C ALA A 11 5.24 39.72 5.46
N ASN A 12 4.47 39.58 4.36
CA ASN A 12 4.55 38.51 3.34
C ASN A 12 4.09 37.12 3.80
N ALA A 13 2.85 37.05 4.29
CA ALA A 13 2.20 35.77 4.62
C ALA A 13 2.11 34.89 3.36
N THR A 14 2.94 33.86 3.30
CA THR A 14 2.84 32.81 2.28
C THR A 14 1.71 31.88 2.69
N THR A 15 0.67 31.76 1.85
CA THR A 15 -0.42 30.83 2.10
C THR A 15 -0.28 29.64 1.18
N THR A 16 -0.17 28.44 1.74
CA THR A 16 -0.19 27.20 0.96
C THR A 16 -1.50 26.46 1.17
N ARG A 17 -2.15 26.07 0.08
CA ARG A 17 -3.38 25.28 0.04
C ARG A 17 -3.10 23.92 -0.57
N TYR A 18 -3.69 22.87 0.01
CA TYR A 18 -3.54 21.50 -0.47
C TYR A 18 -4.90 20.95 -0.91
N ALA A 19 -4.94 20.22 -2.01
CA ALA A 19 -6.12 19.50 -2.47
C ALA A 19 -5.87 17.98 -2.46
N TYR A 20 -6.93 17.22 -2.18
CA TYR A 20 -6.87 15.77 -2.02
C TYR A 20 -8.00 15.11 -2.80
N ASP A 21 -7.77 13.89 -3.25
CA ASP A 21 -8.82 13.05 -3.81
C ASP A 21 -9.65 12.34 -2.72
N ALA A 22 -10.67 11.57 -3.14
CA ALA A 22 -11.55 10.83 -2.24
C ALA A 22 -10.83 9.72 -1.44
N LEU A 23 -9.65 9.29 -1.87
CA LEU A 23 -8.82 8.29 -1.18
C LEU A 23 -7.80 8.94 -0.22
N GLY A 24 -7.83 10.28 -0.10
CA GLY A 24 -6.95 11.04 0.77
C GLY A 24 -5.54 11.26 0.21
N ARG A 25 -5.30 11.03 -1.09
CA ARG A 25 -4.02 11.31 -1.74
C ARG A 25 -3.97 12.77 -2.16
N ARG A 26 -2.85 13.45 -1.90
CA ARG A 26 -2.67 14.85 -2.31
C ARG A 26 -2.57 14.95 -3.83
N ILE A 27 -3.46 15.70 -4.46
CA ILE A 27 -3.49 15.91 -5.92
C ILE A 27 -2.89 17.25 -6.33
N SER A 28 -2.86 18.25 -5.44
CA SER A 28 -2.14 19.49 -5.69
C SER A 28 -1.71 20.21 -4.40
N LYS A 29 -0.68 21.04 -4.53
CA LYS A 29 -0.36 22.10 -3.58
C LYS A 29 -0.19 23.42 -4.31
N THR A 30 -0.69 24.49 -3.72
CA THR A 30 -0.71 25.83 -4.30
C THR A 30 -0.24 26.81 -3.26
N SER A 31 0.93 27.40 -3.48
CA SER A 31 1.53 28.42 -2.63
C SER A 31 1.32 29.79 -3.25
N GLU A 32 0.82 30.73 -2.44
CA GLU A 32 0.57 32.11 -2.83
C GLU A 32 1.42 33.04 -1.95
N ARG A 33 2.26 33.85 -2.60
CA ARG A 33 3.05 34.93 -1.97
C ARG A 33 3.03 36.13 -2.92
N ASP A 34 2.71 37.31 -2.39
CA ASP A 34 2.82 38.59 -3.13
C ASP A 34 2.16 38.55 -4.52
N GLN A 35 0.93 38.01 -4.59
CA GLN A 35 0.14 37.78 -5.82
C GLN A 35 0.75 36.82 -6.85
N GLN A 36 1.90 36.21 -6.55
CA GLN A 36 2.46 35.11 -7.33
C GLN A 36 1.95 33.78 -6.78
N GLN A 37 1.43 32.95 -7.68
CA GLN A 37 0.93 31.63 -7.37
C GLN A 37 1.85 30.57 -7.97
N ASN A 38 2.24 29.59 -7.17
CA ASN A 38 3.01 28.43 -7.61
C ASN A 38 2.22 27.17 -7.30
N THR A 39 1.84 26.41 -8.33
CA THR A 39 1.05 25.19 -8.16
C THR A 39 1.87 23.98 -8.57
N THR A 40 1.90 22.96 -7.71
CA THR A 40 2.44 21.64 -8.02
C THR A 40 1.30 20.63 -8.02
N THR A 41 1.13 19.92 -9.14
CA THR A 41 0.16 18.83 -9.29
C THR A 41 0.84 17.50 -9.14
N PHE A 42 0.23 16.57 -8.40
CA PHE A 42 0.78 15.25 -8.10
C PHE A 42 -0.02 14.15 -8.79
N TYR A 43 0.69 13.13 -9.26
CA TYR A 43 0.13 11.94 -9.91
C TYR A 43 0.52 10.69 -9.13
N TRP A 44 -0.35 9.69 -9.10
CA TRP A 44 -0.21 8.51 -8.24
C TRP A 44 -0.40 7.22 -9.03
N ASN A 45 0.39 6.20 -8.69
CA ASN A 45 0.18 4.82 -9.12
C ASN A 45 -0.28 4.00 -7.90
N GLY A 46 -1.57 3.69 -7.82
CA GLY A 46 -2.17 3.19 -6.59
C GLY A 46 -1.95 4.20 -5.47
N ASP A 47 -1.15 3.84 -4.48
CA ASP A 47 -0.82 4.70 -3.35
C ASP A 47 0.62 5.23 -3.36
N VAL A 48 1.41 4.92 -4.38
CA VAL A 48 2.79 5.39 -4.53
C VAL A 48 2.79 6.64 -5.41
N LEU A 49 3.56 7.66 -5.02
CA LEU A 49 3.71 8.89 -5.80
C LEU A 49 4.36 8.55 -7.14
N LEU A 50 3.69 8.85 -8.25
CA LEU A 50 4.23 8.60 -9.59
C LEU A 50 5.02 9.79 -10.11
N GLY A 51 4.60 11.00 -9.81
CA GLY A 51 5.24 12.18 -10.34
C GLY A 51 4.60 13.48 -9.90
N GLU A 52 5.27 14.57 -10.23
CA GLU A 52 4.80 15.93 -9.97
C GLU A 52 5.11 16.87 -11.13
N ILE A 53 4.26 17.86 -11.31
CA ILE A 53 4.42 18.90 -12.33
C ILE A 53 4.20 20.25 -11.64
N ASN A 54 5.23 21.09 -11.67
CA ASN A 54 5.14 22.46 -11.19
C ASN A 54 4.76 23.41 -12.34
N SER A 55 3.82 24.32 -12.09
CA SER A 55 3.29 25.27 -13.07
C SER A 55 4.32 26.30 -13.53
N ASN A 56 5.22 26.70 -12.64
CA ASN A 56 6.16 27.80 -12.84
C ASN A 56 7.56 27.28 -13.18
N THR A 57 7.93 26.11 -12.67
CA THR A 57 9.21 25.45 -12.91
C THR A 57 8.96 24.13 -13.64
N LYS A 58 8.87 24.17 -14.97
CA LYS A 58 8.98 22.92 -15.76
C LYS A 58 10.40 22.37 -15.57
N PRO A 59 10.58 21.38 -14.70
CA PRO A 59 10.30 20.00 -15.12
C PRO A 59 9.14 19.31 -14.42
N SER A 60 8.49 18.44 -15.19
CA SER A 60 7.84 17.25 -14.64
C SER A 60 8.89 16.30 -14.05
N ARG A 61 8.66 15.83 -12.83
CA ARG A 61 9.41 14.74 -12.23
C ARG A 61 8.57 13.48 -12.27
N THR A 62 9.20 12.36 -12.62
CA THR A 62 8.60 11.03 -12.49
C THR A 62 9.49 10.20 -11.59
N TYR A 63 8.88 9.66 -10.54
CA TYR A 63 9.55 8.83 -9.56
C TYR A 63 9.28 7.37 -9.89
N LEU A 64 10.34 6.57 -9.98
CA LEU A 64 10.27 5.13 -10.13
C LEU A 64 10.63 4.52 -8.79
N PHE A 65 9.78 3.61 -8.33
CA PHE A 65 9.95 2.89 -7.07
C PHE A 65 10.21 1.42 -7.37
N GLU A 66 10.84 0.74 -6.41
CA GLU A 66 10.89 -0.72 -6.44
C GLU A 66 9.47 -1.30 -6.47
N PRO A 67 9.26 -2.43 -7.18
CA PRO A 67 7.95 -3.07 -7.24
C PRO A 67 7.37 -3.32 -5.85
N PHE A 68 6.12 -2.85 -5.65
CA PHE A 68 5.36 -3.05 -4.40
C PHE A 68 6.00 -2.43 -3.14
N SER A 69 6.85 -1.42 -3.31
CA SER A 69 7.59 -0.76 -2.24
C SER A 69 7.46 0.76 -2.33
N PHE A 70 7.83 1.45 -1.25
CA PHE A 70 7.97 2.92 -1.21
C PHE A 70 9.44 3.36 -1.29
N LYS A 71 10.36 2.42 -1.58
CA LYS A 71 11.77 2.70 -1.81
C LYS A 71 11.98 3.27 -3.23
N PRO A 72 12.50 4.49 -3.36
CA PRO A 72 12.73 5.08 -4.67
C PRO A 72 13.94 4.42 -5.33
N LEU A 73 13.79 4.12 -6.62
CA LEU A 73 14.80 3.49 -7.47
C LEU A 73 15.43 4.52 -8.41
N ALA A 74 14.61 5.32 -9.09
CA ALA A 74 15.08 6.32 -10.03
C ALA A 74 14.18 7.55 -10.10
N LEU A 75 14.77 8.69 -10.48
CA LEU A 75 14.09 9.93 -10.81
C LEU A 75 14.29 10.21 -12.30
N VAL A 76 13.20 10.41 -13.02
CA VAL A 76 13.25 10.88 -14.41
C VAL A 76 12.83 12.36 -14.42
N GLN A 77 13.75 13.21 -14.88
CA GLN A 77 13.53 14.66 -14.95
C GLN A 77 14.22 15.22 -16.21
N HIS A 78 13.52 16.03 -17.00
CA HIS A 78 14.04 16.60 -18.26
C HIS A 78 14.62 15.56 -19.25
N GLY A 79 14.05 14.35 -19.27
CA GLY A 79 14.55 13.25 -20.12
C GLY A 79 15.87 12.63 -19.64
N GLN A 80 16.39 13.04 -18.48
CA GLN A 80 17.52 12.43 -17.81
C GLN A 80 17.04 11.46 -16.73
N VAL A 81 17.81 10.40 -16.50
CA VAL A 81 17.57 9.42 -15.45
C VAL A 81 18.63 9.59 -14.36
N TYR A 82 18.16 9.71 -13.12
CA TYR A 82 18.97 9.76 -11.93
C TYR A 82 18.65 8.56 -11.05
N HIS A 83 19.64 8.02 -10.37
CA HIS A 83 19.51 6.78 -9.59
C HIS A 83 19.60 7.10 -8.10
N TYR A 84 18.64 6.59 -7.33
CA TYR A 84 18.64 6.75 -5.88
C TYR A 84 19.52 5.70 -5.21
N HIS A 85 20.24 6.12 -4.18
CA HIS A 85 20.94 5.24 -3.25
C HIS A 85 20.34 5.42 -1.87
N THR A 86 19.77 4.35 -1.31
CA THR A 86 19.04 4.40 -0.04
C THR A 86 19.81 3.73 1.09
N ASP A 87 19.48 4.09 2.32
CA ASP A 87 19.89 3.30 3.50
C ASP A 87 19.07 2.01 3.67
N HIS A 88 19.31 1.27 4.74
CA HIS A 88 18.68 -0.02 5.01
C HIS A 88 17.16 0.05 5.17
N ILE A 89 16.62 1.18 5.65
CA ILE A 89 15.17 1.42 5.73
C ILE A 89 14.61 2.12 4.49
N GLY A 90 15.40 2.30 3.43
CA GLY A 90 14.91 2.85 2.16
C GLY A 90 14.87 4.37 2.09
N THR A 91 15.55 5.08 3.00
CA THR A 91 15.67 6.54 2.97
C THR A 91 16.70 6.95 1.92
N PRO A 92 16.39 7.84 0.96
CA PRO A 92 17.38 8.41 0.05
C PRO A 92 18.55 9.04 0.80
N ARG A 93 19.77 8.62 0.47
CA ARG A 93 21.01 9.20 0.99
C ARG A 93 21.78 9.95 -0.08
N GLU A 94 21.76 9.42 -1.31
CA GLU A 94 22.46 9.99 -2.46
C GLU A 94 21.63 9.80 -3.74
N ILE A 95 21.87 10.67 -4.73
CA ILE A 95 21.38 10.53 -6.09
C ILE A 95 22.54 10.70 -7.05
N THR A 96 22.68 9.78 -8.00
CA THR A 96 23.72 9.86 -9.04
C THR A 96 23.12 10.03 -10.43
N ASN A 97 23.79 10.80 -11.28
CA ASN A 97 23.43 10.93 -12.70
C ASN A 97 23.93 9.72 -13.54
N ALA A 98 23.72 9.75 -14.85
CA ALA A 98 24.16 8.69 -15.78
C ALA A 98 25.69 8.49 -15.87
N ARG A 99 26.49 9.44 -15.36
CA ARG A 99 27.95 9.36 -15.28
C ARG A 99 28.44 8.88 -13.91
N ALA A 100 27.53 8.45 -13.03
CA ALA A 100 27.80 8.08 -11.63
C ALA A 100 28.34 9.24 -10.77
N GLU A 101 28.12 10.49 -11.17
CA GLU A 101 28.44 11.65 -10.36
C GLU A 101 27.31 11.87 -9.35
N VAL A 102 27.65 12.14 -8.09
CA VAL A 102 26.69 12.48 -7.03
C VAL A 102 26.15 13.89 -7.29
N VAL A 103 24.86 13.99 -7.60
CA VAL A 103 24.16 15.27 -7.88
C VAL A 103 23.23 15.70 -6.73
N TRP A 104 23.02 14.82 -5.75
CA TRP A 104 22.37 15.13 -4.49
C TRP A 104 22.89 14.19 -3.40
N SER A 105 23.15 14.71 -2.21
CA SER A 105 23.50 13.90 -1.04
C SER A 105 23.16 14.63 0.25
N SER A 106 22.61 13.91 1.21
CA SER A 106 22.18 14.47 2.49
C SER A 106 22.38 13.51 3.66
N THR A 107 22.63 14.08 4.84
CA THR A 107 22.64 13.38 6.11
C THR A 107 21.47 13.82 6.95
N PHE A 108 20.69 12.85 7.43
CA PHE A 108 19.55 13.06 8.31
C PHE A 108 19.89 12.69 9.75
N LYS A 109 19.23 13.36 10.70
CA LYS A 109 19.15 12.95 12.10
C LYS A 109 18.28 11.70 12.24
N THR A 110 18.30 11.07 13.41
CA THR A 110 17.55 9.84 13.74
C THR A 110 16.07 9.87 13.35
N TYR A 111 15.41 11.03 13.47
CA TYR A 111 13.99 11.22 13.18
C TYR A 111 13.73 11.86 11.79
N GLY A 112 14.69 11.80 10.87
CA GLY A 112 14.50 12.24 9.49
C GLY A 112 14.66 13.74 9.26
N ALA A 113 14.99 14.53 10.29
CA ALA A 113 15.33 15.94 10.11
C ALA A 113 16.66 16.07 9.37
N LEU A 114 16.74 16.97 8.39
CA LEU A 114 17.98 17.23 7.68
C LEU A 114 19.05 17.75 8.65
N ALA A 115 20.16 17.02 8.75
CA ALA A 115 21.32 17.44 9.54
C ALA A 115 22.29 18.26 8.67
N LEU A 116 22.57 17.78 7.46
CA LEU A 116 23.49 18.42 6.52
C LEU A 116 23.15 18.00 5.08
N ALA A 117 23.10 18.97 4.16
CA ALA A 117 23.09 18.70 2.73
C ALA A 117 24.51 18.86 2.19
N HIS A 118 25.06 17.80 1.60
CA HIS A 118 26.43 17.78 1.06
C HIS A 118 26.47 18.24 -0.40
N VAL A 119 25.49 17.79 -1.19
CA VAL A 119 25.31 18.14 -2.60
C VAL A 119 23.83 18.38 -2.86
N ASN A 120 23.49 19.41 -3.63
CA ASN A 120 22.10 19.77 -3.93
C ASN A 120 21.95 20.38 -5.33
N GLU A 121 22.50 19.72 -6.35
CA GLU A 121 22.37 20.14 -7.75
C GLU A 121 20.99 19.77 -8.31
N VAL A 122 20.47 18.61 -7.89
CA VAL A 122 19.09 18.18 -8.14
C VAL A 122 18.32 18.17 -6.83
N ASP A 123 17.23 18.93 -6.76
CA ASP A 123 16.36 18.91 -5.59
C ASP A 123 15.63 17.57 -5.44
N ASN A 124 15.54 17.09 -4.20
CA ASN A 124 14.90 15.85 -3.82
C ASN A 124 13.95 16.05 -2.63
N PRO A 125 12.63 15.97 -2.83
CA PRO A 125 11.65 16.09 -1.75
C PRO A 125 11.38 14.76 -1.03
N LEU A 126 11.85 13.61 -1.52
CA LEU A 126 11.58 12.32 -0.86
C LEU A 126 12.36 12.20 0.46
N ARG A 127 11.71 11.63 1.49
CA ARG A 127 12.27 11.43 2.83
C ARG A 127 12.19 9.95 3.22
N PHE A 128 11.77 9.62 4.45
CA PHE A 128 11.46 8.23 4.79
C PHE A 128 10.42 7.65 3.82
N GLN A 129 10.33 6.33 3.75
CA GLN A 129 9.39 5.64 2.87
C GLN A 129 7.97 6.24 3.01
N GLY A 130 7.38 6.63 1.88
CA GLY A 130 6.04 7.24 1.81
C GLY A 130 5.99 8.76 2.11
N GLN A 131 7.10 9.38 2.50
CA GLN A 131 7.16 10.77 2.91
C GLN A 131 7.64 11.72 1.81
N TYR A 132 6.98 12.88 1.73
CA TYR A 132 7.34 13.99 0.85
C TYR A 132 7.56 15.26 1.67
N TYR A 133 8.70 15.91 1.51
CA TYR A 133 9.07 17.15 2.20
C TYR A 133 8.39 18.38 1.58
N ASP A 134 7.66 19.13 2.41
CA ASP A 134 7.07 20.42 2.05
C ASP A 134 7.91 21.56 2.63
N GLU A 135 8.75 22.17 1.80
CA GLU A 135 9.63 23.28 2.16
C GLU A 135 8.89 24.42 2.86
N GLU A 136 7.67 24.72 2.41
CA GLU A 136 6.85 25.80 2.95
C GLU A 136 6.47 25.65 4.43
N THR A 137 6.48 24.42 4.95
CA THR A 137 6.13 24.11 6.34
C THR A 137 7.26 23.45 7.12
N GLY A 138 8.26 22.90 6.43
CA GLY A 138 9.28 22.01 7.00
C GLY A 138 8.73 20.64 7.40
N LEU A 139 7.46 20.35 7.13
CA LEU A 139 6.81 19.09 7.47
C LEU A 139 6.95 18.07 6.34
N HIS A 140 6.83 16.80 6.69
CA HIS A 140 6.80 15.70 5.75
C HIS A 140 5.34 15.25 5.57
N TYR A 141 4.78 15.43 4.38
CA TYR A 141 3.51 14.83 4.01
C TYR A 141 3.66 13.31 3.95
N ASN A 142 2.88 12.61 4.77
CA ASN A 142 2.89 11.15 4.88
C ASN A 142 1.47 10.59 4.70
N ARG A 143 0.97 10.69 3.46
CA ARG A 143 -0.35 10.21 2.98
C ARG A 143 -1.54 10.79 3.74
N ARG A 144 -1.78 10.31 4.96
CA ARG A 144 -2.93 10.67 5.81
C ARG A 144 -2.57 11.68 6.90
N ARG A 145 -1.28 11.85 7.21
CA ARG A 145 -0.80 12.73 8.27
C ARG A 145 0.40 13.56 7.82
N TYR A 146 0.67 14.62 8.55
CA TYR A 146 1.90 15.40 8.44
C TYR A 146 2.82 15.04 9.59
N TYR A 147 4.07 14.73 9.26
CA TYR A 147 5.11 14.38 10.20
C TYR A 147 6.05 15.57 10.40
N ASP A 148 6.33 15.92 11.65
CA ASP A 148 7.34 16.91 12.00
C ASP A 148 8.65 16.20 12.36
N PRO A 149 9.69 16.30 11.51
CA PRO A 149 10.95 15.61 11.74
C PRO A 149 11.76 16.20 12.90
N ASN A 150 11.48 17.42 13.35
CA ASN A 150 12.20 18.05 14.46
C ASN A 150 11.74 17.52 15.81
N SER A 151 10.43 17.29 15.96
CA SER A 151 9.84 16.71 17.15
C SER A 151 9.70 15.18 17.09
N GLY A 152 9.85 14.58 15.90
CA GLY A 152 9.82 13.13 15.72
C GLY A 152 8.42 12.52 15.83
N GLN A 153 7.38 13.31 15.55
CA GLN A 153 5.98 12.93 15.74
C GLN A 153 5.06 13.49 14.64
N PHE A 154 3.88 12.91 14.50
CA PHE A 154 2.82 13.46 13.66
C PHE A 154 2.20 14.71 14.30
N THR A 155 1.77 15.66 13.47
CA THR A 155 1.12 16.90 13.92
C THR A 155 -0.36 16.73 14.25
N THR A 156 -0.95 15.60 13.85
CA THR A 156 -2.37 15.27 14.09
C THR A 156 -2.51 13.87 14.69
N GLN A 157 -3.53 13.70 15.53
CA GLN A 157 -3.89 12.42 16.11
C GLN A 157 -4.16 11.36 15.02
N ASP A 158 -3.78 10.11 15.29
CA ASP A 158 -4.03 8.98 14.39
C ASP A 158 -5.52 8.83 14.05
N PRO A 159 -5.90 8.85 12.75
CA PRO A 159 -7.29 8.66 12.32
C PRO A 159 -7.91 7.32 12.74
N ILE A 160 -7.10 6.28 13.00
CA ILE A 160 -7.60 4.99 13.49
C ILE A 160 -7.61 4.91 15.04
N GLY A 161 -7.29 6.00 15.72
CA GLY A 161 -7.35 6.13 17.18
C GLY A 161 -6.36 5.19 17.87
N LEU A 162 -6.77 4.59 18.99
CA LEU A 162 -5.93 3.70 19.80
C LEU A 162 -5.49 2.42 19.07
N LEU A 163 -6.09 2.10 17.92
CA LEU A 163 -5.66 0.98 17.06
C LEU A 163 -4.31 1.25 16.39
N GLY A 164 -3.89 2.52 16.26
CA GLY A 164 -2.55 2.92 15.80
C GLY A 164 -1.48 2.85 16.89
N GLY A 165 -1.89 2.56 18.14
CA GLY A 165 -1.03 2.49 19.32
C GLY A 165 -1.50 3.40 20.45
N MET A 166 -0.87 3.26 21.63
CA MET A 166 -1.21 4.08 22.80
C MET A 166 -0.83 5.56 22.65
N ASN A 167 0.21 5.86 21.85
CA ASN A 167 0.61 7.22 21.53
C ASN A 167 0.09 7.61 20.14
N ALA A 168 -1.01 8.36 20.12
CA ALA A 168 -1.70 8.70 18.89
C ALA A 168 -0.96 9.73 17.99
N TYR A 169 0.19 10.25 18.43
CA TYR A 169 1.05 11.15 17.65
C TYR A 169 2.36 10.48 17.22
N GLN A 170 2.63 9.25 17.64
CA GLN A 170 3.90 8.57 17.38
C GLN A 170 4.10 8.24 15.90
N TYR A 171 5.30 8.51 15.37
CA TYR A 171 5.69 8.10 14.02
C TYR A 171 6.12 6.63 13.94
N ALA A 172 7.06 6.24 14.81
CA ALA A 172 7.52 4.87 14.94
C ALA A 172 8.08 4.63 16.36
N PRO A 173 7.91 3.42 16.95
CA PRO A 173 8.61 3.01 18.16
C PRO A 173 10.13 3.12 18.05
N ASN A 174 10.69 2.78 16.89
CA ASN A 174 12.10 2.93 16.61
C ASN A 174 12.34 3.38 15.16
N PRO A 175 12.56 4.68 14.88
CA PRO A 175 12.72 5.19 13.51
C PRO A 175 14.00 4.71 12.82
N MET A 176 14.95 4.12 13.55
CA MET A 176 16.17 3.55 12.95
C MET A 176 15.90 2.22 12.24
N THR A 177 14.83 1.53 12.61
CA THR A 177 14.49 0.22 12.05
C THR A 177 13.06 0.18 11.54
N TRP A 178 12.17 1.08 11.95
CA TRP A 178 10.75 1.04 11.63
C TRP A 178 10.34 2.22 10.78
N VAL A 179 9.43 1.98 9.85
CA VAL A 179 8.84 2.99 8.96
C VAL A 179 7.30 2.92 9.03
N ASP A 180 6.63 4.04 8.78
CA ASP A 180 5.18 4.11 8.57
C ASP A 180 4.87 4.74 7.21
N PRO A 181 4.89 3.95 6.11
CA PRO A 181 4.68 4.47 4.75
C PRO A 181 3.25 4.98 4.50
N TRP A 182 2.32 4.65 5.39
CA TRP A 182 0.90 4.91 5.23
C TRP A 182 0.38 6.03 6.13
N GLY A 183 1.15 6.40 7.15
CA GLY A 183 0.75 7.36 8.17
C GLY A 183 -0.34 6.80 9.09
N LEU A 184 -0.31 5.51 9.43
CA LEU A 184 -1.34 4.81 10.24
C LEU A 184 -0.77 3.84 11.27
N SER A 185 0.32 3.14 10.94
CA SER A 185 0.85 2.10 11.81
C SER A 185 2.31 1.83 11.46
N CYS A 186 3.16 1.96 12.46
CA CYS A 186 4.60 1.74 12.40
C CYS A 186 4.93 0.25 12.23
N LYS A 187 5.87 -0.12 11.35
CA LYS A 187 6.34 -1.50 11.18
C LYS A 187 7.86 -1.58 10.98
N GLU A 188 8.47 -2.69 11.38
CA GLU A 188 9.91 -2.95 11.19
C GLU A 188 10.25 -3.01 9.68
N GLY A 189 11.33 -2.35 9.29
CA GLY A 189 11.70 -1.98 7.93
C GLY A 189 12.45 -3.07 7.18
N ASN A 190 12.01 -4.33 7.31
CA ASN A 190 12.51 -5.41 6.47
C ASN A 190 11.60 -5.61 5.25
N GLU A 191 12.19 -5.57 4.05
CA GLU A 191 11.53 -5.74 2.73
C GLU A 191 10.68 -7.02 2.60
N SER A 192 10.94 -8.01 3.44
CA SER A 192 10.23 -9.30 3.44
C SER A 192 8.88 -9.25 4.16
N GLU A 193 8.59 -8.16 4.90
CA GLU A 193 7.44 -8.10 5.83
C GLU A 193 6.20 -7.40 5.24
N PHE A 194 6.30 -6.70 4.11
CA PHE A 194 5.15 -6.12 3.39
C PHE A 194 4.59 -7.02 2.30
N SER A 195 5.42 -7.96 1.82
CA SER A 195 5.09 -8.87 0.73
C SER A 195 4.82 -10.29 1.23
N GLY A 196 5.14 -10.59 2.49
CA GLY A 196 5.06 -11.91 3.12
C GLY A 196 6.29 -12.76 2.87
N ASP A 197 6.76 -13.42 3.93
CA ASP A 197 7.98 -14.24 3.98
C ASP A 197 7.76 -15.50 4.83
N SER A 198 8.81 -16.28 5.06
CA SER A 198 8.71 -17.52 5.85
C SER A 198 8.35 -17.31 7.32
N ARG A 199 8.37 -16.08 7.85
CA ARG A 199 7.94 -15.77 9.22
C ARG A 199 6.43 -15.61 9.30
N THR A 200 5.83 -14.97 8.29
CA THR A 200 4.37 -14.79 8.21
C THR A 200 3.66 -15.95 7.52
N SER A 201 4.32 -16.61 6.58
CA SER A 201 3.83 -17.77 5.83
C SER A 201 4.96 -18.82 5.71
N PRO A 202 5.08 -19.76 6.66
CA PRO A 202 6.19 -20.72 6.72
C PRO A 202 6.45 -21.51 5.43
N TRP A 203 5.40 -21.73 4.63
CA TRP A 203 5.45 -22.43 3.35
C TRP A 203 6.30 -21.71 2.28
N LEU A 204 6.65 -20.44 2.48
CA LEU A 204 7.62 -19.72 1.64
C LEU A 204 9.07 -20.20 1.83
N SER A 205 9.35 -21.05 2.82
CA SER A 205 10.64 -21.73 3.00
C SER A 205 10.61 -23.22 2.63
N ASP A 206 9.50 -23.70 2.07
CA ASP A 206 9.33 -25.11 1.74
C ASP A 206 10.24 -25.54 0.57
N LYS A 207 10.86 -26.72 0.70
CA LYS A 207 11.83 -27.25 -0.27
C LYS A 207 11.17 -28.04 -1.41
N ARG A 208 9.88 -28.36 -1.31
CA ARG A 208 9.15 -29.09 -2.37
C ARG A 208 9.00 -28.20 -3.60
N VAL A 209 9.31 -28.77 -4.76
CA VAL A 209 9.23 -28.08 -6.04
C VAL A 209 7.82 -27.56 -6.27
N GLY A 210 7.70 -26.31 -6.72
CA GLY A 210 6.42 -25.70 -7.06
C GLY A 210 5.71 -25.00 -5.90
N VAL A 211 6.02 -25.33 -4.63
CA VAL A 211 5.31 -24.75 -3.47
C VAL A 211 5.53 -23.24 -3.37
N VAL A 212 6.79 -22.81 -3.28
CA VAL A 212 7.11 -21.38 -3.17
C VAL A 212 6.59 -20.63 -4.39
N SER A 213 6.90 -21.09 -5.61
CA SER A 213 6.42 -20.45 -6.84
C SER A 213 4.91 -20.34 -6.93
N HIS A 214 4.16 -21.28 -6.34
CA HIS A 214 2.71 -21.21 -6.28
C HIS A 214 2.23 -20.10 -5.33
N LEU A 215 2.77 -20.04 -4.11
CA LEU A 215 2.46 -18.98 -3.15
C LEU A 215 2.81 -17.60 -3.71
N GLU A 216 3.95 -17.49 -4.39
CA GLU A 216 4.42 -16.26 -5.04
C GLU A 216 3.39 -15.67 -6.01
N THR A 217 2.53 -16.49 -6.63
CA THR A 217 1.45 -16.01 -7.51
C THR A 217 0.41 -15.15 -6.78
N PHE A 218 0.34 -15.23 -5.46
CA PHE A 218 -0.60 -14.49 -4.62
C PHE A 218 -0.05 -13.13 -4.15
N ARG A 219 1.18 -12.75 -4.51
CA ARG A 219 1.72 -11.41 -4.19
C ARG A 219 0.86 -10.27 -4.77
N GLY A 220 0.20 -10.50 -5.90
CA GLY A 220 -0.73 -9.55 -6.51
C GLY A 220 -2.12 -9.45 -5.83
N GLY A 221 -2.31 -10.10 -4.69
CA GLY A 221 -3.57 -10.16 -3.97
C GLY A 221 -4.33 -11.47 -4.20
N GLY A 222 -5.23 -11.78 -3.27
CA GLY A 222 -6.13 -12.92 -3.35
C GLY A 222 -7.58 -12.49 -3.30
N SER A 223 -8.49 -13.36 -3.76
CA SER A 223 -9.91 -13.07 -3.81
C SER A 223 -10.74 -14.32 -3.49
N TYR A 224 -11.88 -14.11 -2.84
CA TYR A 224 -12.92 -15.12 -2.69
C TYR A 224 -14.30 -14.50 -2.82
N LEU A 225 -15.30 -15.34 -3.06
CA LEU A 225 -16.71 -14.96 -3.13
C LEU A 225 -17.44 -15.47 -1.89
N ILE A 226 -18.39 -14.68 -1.41
CA ILE A 226 -19.21 -15.01 -0.24
C ILE A 226 -20.63 -14.47 -0.46
N PRO A 227 -21.69 -15.17 -0.02
CA PRO A 227 -23.04 -14.62 -0.02
C PRO A 227 -23.13 -13.33 0.77
N LYS A 228 -23.93 -12.36 0.30
CA LYS A 228 -24.06 -11.05 0.94
C LYS A 228 -24.53 -11.16 2.39
N SER A 229 -25.49 -12.02 2.68
CA SER A 229 -25.94 -12.28 4.05
C SER A 229 -24.79 -12.75 4.97
N ALA A 230 -23.91 -13.61 4.46
CA ALA A 230 -22.75 -14.11 5.17
C ALA A 230 -21.66 -13.04 5.31
N TYR A 231 -21.44 -12.20 4.29
CA TYR A 231 -20.55 -11.05 4.37
C TYR A 231 -20.99 -10.09 5.48
N GLU A 232 -22.26 -9.70 5.52
CA GLU A 232 -22.81 -8.78 6.53
C GLU A 232 -22.70 -9.36 7.94
N ARG A 233 -22.89 -10.68 8.08
CA ARG A 233 -22.84 -11.36 9.38
C ARG A 233 -21.42 -11.57 9.91
N PHE A 234 -20.49 -11.98 9.04
CA PHE A 234 -19.19 -12.52 9.44
C PHE A 234 -17.98 -11.67 9.03
N VAL A 235 -18.15 -10.68 8.15
CA VAL A 235 -17.05 -9.87 7.62
C VAL A 235 -17.26 -8.40 7.91
N ALA A 236 -18.42 -7.84 7.54
CA ALA A 236 -18.69 -6.41 7.67
C ALA A 236 -18.58 -5.93 9.13
N GLY A 237 -17.69 -4.95 9.37
CA GLY A 237 -17.48 -4.35 10.69
C GLY A 237 -16.86 -5.30 11.72
N LYS A 238 -16.38 -6.49 11.32
CA LYS A 238 -15.66 -7.40 12.23
C LYS A 238 -14.18 -7.01 12.31
N PRO A 239 -13.54 -7.20 13.48
CA PRO A 239 -12.12 -6.90 13.63
C PRO A 239 -11.23 -7.82 12.79
N MET A 240 -11.68 -9.06 12.57
CA MET A 240 -11.01 -10.09 11.78
C MET A 240 -12.03 -10.67 10.78
N ALA A 241 -11.60 -10.88 9.55
CA ALA A 241 -12.37 -11.46 8.45
C ALA A 241 -11.71 -12.75 7.94
N GLY A 242 -12.52 -13.62 7.32
CA GLY A 242 -12.12 -14.97 6.90
C GLY A 242 -12.56 -16.07 7.86
N ASP A 243 -12.63 -17.31 7.38
CA ASP A 243 -12.99 -18.46 8.20
C ASP A 243 -11.87 -18.77 9.24
N PRO A 244 -12.19 -18.97 10.54
CA PRO A 244 -11.20 -19.28 11.57
C PRO A 244 -10.41 -20.56 11.34
N THR A 245 -10.96 -21.51 10.57
CA THR A 245 -10.26 -22.76 10.22
C THR A 245 -9.29 -22.58 9.05
N GLY A 246 -9.40 -21.45 8.33
CA GLY A 246 -8.67 -21.16 7.12
C GLY A 246 -9.59 -20.71 6.00
N GLN A 247 -9.37 -19.51 5.49
CA GLN A 247 -10.11 -18.95 4.37
C GLN A 247 -9.47 -19.36 3.04
N PHE A 248 -10.21 -20.12 2.24
CA PHE A 248 -9.85 -20.40 0.86
C PHE A 248 -9.91 -19.13 0.01
N ILE A 249 -8.88 -18.92 -0.80
CA ILE A 249 -8.79 -17.83 -1.77
C ILE A 249 -8.10 -18.28 -3.05
N THR A 250 -8.46 -17.67 -4.18
CA THR A 250 -7.69 -17.75 -5.43
C THR A 250 -6.95 -16.43 -5.68
N THR A 251 -6.06 -16.37 -6.67
CA THR A 251 -5.39 -15.11 -7.02
C THR A 251 -6.40 -14.08 -7.51
N LYS A 252 -6.16 -12.80 -7.22
CA LYS A 252 -7.04 -11.72 -7.69
C LYS A 252 -7.20 -11.73 -9.22
N SER A 253 -6.11 -11.99 -9.94
CA SER A 253 -6.12 -12.09 -11.40
C SER A 253 -6.96 -13.27 -11.92
N ALA A 254 -6.92 -14.43 -11.25
CA ALA A 254 -7.76 -15.57 -11.62
C ALA A 254 -9.25 -15.24 -11.41
N MET A 255 -9.60 -14.59 -10.30
CA MET A 255 -10.96 -14.14 -10.04
C MET A 255 -11.44 -13.09 -11.06
N ASP A 256 -10.58 -12.14 -11.43
CA ASP A 256 -10.89 -11.15 -12.48
C ASP A 256 -11.22 -11.85 -13.81
N LYS A 257 -10.42 -12.84 -14.21
CA LYS A 257 -10.66 -13.65 -15.43
C LYS A 257 -11.93 -14.48 -15.33
N LEU A 258 -12.21 -15.07 -14.17
CA LEU A 258 -13.41 -15.86 -13.94
C LEU A 258 -14.67 -15.01 -14.12
N LEU A 259 -14.73 -13.87 -13.43
CA LEU A 259 -15.89 -12.98 -13.49
C LEU A 259 -16.08 -12.38 -14.88
N GLY A 260 -14.99 -12.05 -15.58
CA GLY A 260 -15.03 -11.61 -16.97
C GLY A 260 -15.59 -12.66 -17.93
N LYS A 261 -15.22 -13.94 -17.76
CA LYS A 261 -15.77 -15.06 -18.55
C LYS A 261 -17.22 -15.38 -18.19
N ALA A 262 -17.56 -15.29 -16.90
CA ALA A 262 -18.90 -15.57 -16.41
C ALA A 262 -19.93 -14.60 -16.98
N ASN A 263 -19.54 -13.33 -17.20
CA ASN A 263 -20.40 -12.27 -17.72
C ASN A 263 -21.77 -12.19 -17.00
N GLY A 264 -21.75 -12.32 -15.67
CA GLY A 264 -22.97 -12.32 -14.86
C GLY A 264 -23.63 -13.69 -14.63
N SER A 265 -23.15 -14.78 -15.23
CA SER A 265 -23.69 -16.13 -15.03
C SER A 265 -23.24 -16.74 -13.69
N LEU A 266 -24.18 -16.89 -12.76
CA LEU A 266 -23.94 -17.53 -11.47
C LEU A 266 -23.61 -19.03 -11.60
N ASP A 267 -24.30 -19.75 -12.48
CA ASP A 267 -24.08 -21.18 -12.71
C ASP A 267 -22.67 -21.46 -13.24
N PHE A 268 -22.17 -20.59 -14.13
CA PHE A 268 -20.79 -20.68 -14.61
C PHE A 268 -19.80 -20.51 -13.46
N ILE A 269 -20.00 -19.50 -12.60
CA ILE A 269 -19.14 -19.25 -11.43
C ILE A 269 -19.16 -20.44 -10.49
N LYS A 270 -20.35 -20.97 -10.16
CA LYS A 270 -20.52 -22.13 -9.28
C LYS A 270 -19.75 -23.34 -9.80
N LYS A 271 -19.89 -23.61 -11.11
CA LYS A 271 -19.20 -24.73 -11.77
C LYS A 271 -17.67 -24.61 -11.70
N GLU A 272 -17.13 -23.44 -12.04
CA GLU A 272 -15.68 -23.20 -12.05
C GLU A 272 -15.06 -23.22 -10.64
N LEU A 273 -15.78 -22.72 -9.64
CA LEU A 273 -15.37 -22.74 -8.23
C LEU A 273 -15.76 -24.03 -7.50
N SER A 274 -16.35 -25.01 -8.19
CA SER A 274 -16.75 -26.30 -7.58
C SER A 274 -17.73 -26.13 -6.41
N ILE A 275 -18.62 -25.14 -6.52
CA ILE A 275 -19.66 -24.85 -5.54
C ILE A 275 -20.92 -25.66 -5.89
N PRO A 276 -21.59 -26.30 -4.91
CA PRO A 276 -22.83 -27.01 -5.15
C PRO A 276 -23.91 -26.13 -5.79
N GLU A 277 -24.70 -26.70 -6.72
CA GLU A 277 -25.73 -25.94 -7.46
C GLU A 277 -26.75 -25.26 -6.54
N ASN A 278 -27.09 -25.90 -5.42
CA ASN A 278 -28.05 -25.42 -4.44
C ASN A 278 -27.49 -24.35 -3.47
N ALA A 279 -26.19 -24.05 -3.53
CA ALA A 279 -25.57 -22.99 -2.72
C ALA A 279 -25.68 -21.62 -3.41
N TRP A 280 -25.44 -20.53 -2.69
CA TRP A 280 -25.35 -19.16 -3.25
C TRP A 280 -26.59 -18.70 -4.03
N ASN A 281 -27.79 -18.82 -3.43
CA ASN A 281 -29.06 -18.38 -4.05
C ASN A 281 -29.38 -16.90 -3.77
N GLU A 282 -28.35 -16.06 -3.65
CA GLU A 282 -28.47 -14.64 -3.31
C GLU A 282 -27.34 -13.83 -3.97
N GLU A 283 -27.39 -12.51 -3.83
CA GLU A 283 -26.32 -11.62 -4.29
C GLU A 283 -24.99 -11.99 -3.61
N LEU A 284 -23.92 -11.99 -4.40
CA LEU A 284 -22.59 -12.33 -3.93
C LEU A 284 -21.74 -11.08 -3.71
N MET A 285 -20.88 -11.15 -2.71
CA MET A 285 -19.83 -10.20 -2.44
C MET A 285 -18.50 -10.83 -2.85
N ARG A 286 -17.67 -10.07 -3.56
CA ARG A 286 -16.26 -10.38 -3.75
C ARG A 286 -15.46 -9.70 -2.65
N VAL A 287 -14.60 -10.47 -1.99
CA VAL A 287 -13.64 -9.97 -1.02
C VAL A 287 -12.24 -10.15 -1.58
N ASP A 288 -11.53 -9.05 -1.75
CA ASP A 288 -10.14 -8.98 -2.21
C ASP A 288 -9.22 -8.81 -1.00
N VAL A 289 -8.46 -9.86 -0.67
CA VAL A 289 -7.47 -9.89 0.40
C VAL A 289 -6.18 -9.26 -0.10
N HIS A 290 -5.74 -8.21 0.59
CA HIS A 290 -4.48 -7.52 0.32
C HIS A 290 -3.33 -8.35 0.89
N ASN A 291 -2.25 -8.53 0.12
CA ASN A 291 -1.05 -9.26 0.53
C ASN A 291 -1.31 -10.57 1.32
N PRO A 292 -1.95 -11.58 0.70
CA PRO A 292 -2.29 -12.85 1.35
C PRO A 292 -1.14 -13.53 2.10
N LEU A 293 0.09 -13.36 1.63
CA LEU A 293 1.30 -13.93 2.23
C LEU A 293 1.63 -13.36 3.62
N LEU A 294 0.93 -12.32 4.09
CA LEU A 294 1.01 -11.83 5.46
C LEU A 294 0.11 -12.60 6.43
N HIS A 295 -0.74 -13.49 5.92
CA HIS A 295 -1.81 -14.14 6.67
C HIS A 295 -1.65 -15.66 6.66
N ASN A 296 -0.45 -16.17 6.96
CA ASN A 296 -0.16 -17.60 7.03
C ASN A 296 -0.66 -18.38 5.79
N ALA A 297 -0.30 -17.84 4.61
CA ALA A 297 -0.62 -18.44 3.33
C ALA A 297 0.01 -19.82 3.23
N ARG A 298 -0.82 -20.81 2.94
CA ARG A 298 -0.44 -22.22 2.88
C ARG A 298 -1.29 -22.99 1.89
N PHE A 299 -0.79 -24.14 1.47
CA PHE A 299 -1.66 -25.08 0.76
C PHE A 299 -2.74 -25.60 1.73
N PRO A 300 -3.97 -25.84 1.24
CA PRO A 300 -5.02 -26.39 2.08
C PRO A 300 -4.66 -27.78 2.59
N SER A 301 -5.03 -28.08 3.83
CA SER A 301 -4.80 -29.38 4.47
C SER A 301 -5.94 -30.37 4.25
N GLY A 302 -7.12 -29.89 3.86
CA GLY A 302 -8.35 -30.66 3.75
C GLY A 302 -9.18 -30.69 5.04
N PHE A 303 -8.69 -30.10 6.13
CA PHE A 303 -9.42 -29.98 7.41
C PHE A 303 -10.16 -28.65 7.55
N GLU A 304 -9.95 -27.71 6.64
CA GLU A 304 -10.62 -26.42 6.63
C GLU A 304 -12.10 -26.60 6.29
N ARG A 305 -12.99 -25.76 6.85
CA ARG A 305 -14.45 -25.89 6.69
C ARG A 305 -14.95 -25.84 5.23
N GLY A 306 -14.16 -25.24 4.34
CA GLY A 306 -14.43 -25.18 2.90
C GLY A 306 -13.91 -26.37 2.07
N ALA A 307 -13.13 -27.27 2.67
CA ALA A 307 -12.64 -28.47 1.98
C ALA A 307 -13.82 -29.42 1.71
N ASN A 308 -13.95 -29.88 0.47
CA ASN A 308 -14.99 -30.79 0.04
C ASN A 308 -14.39 -31.97 -0.74
N GLU A 309 -15.21 -32.91 -1.19
CA GLU A 309 -14.76 -34.10 -1.96
C GLU A 309 -14.06 -33.75 -3.30
N LEU A 310 -14.20 -32.50 -3.77
CA LEU A 310 -13.56 -31.99 -4.98
C LEU A 310 -12.19 -31.35 -4.69
N PHE A 311 -11.78 -31.29 -3.43
CA PHE A 311 -10.45 -30.87 -3.00
C PHE A 311 -9.37 -31.73 -3.66
N LYS A 312 -8.44 -31.07 -4.34
CA LYS A 312 -7.25 -31.70 -4.92
C LYS A 312 -6.00 -31.20 -4.23
N TRP A 313 -5.18 -32.14 -3.76
CA TRP A 313 -3.83 -31.84 -3.33
C TRP A 313 -3.06 -31.20 -4.49
N GLY A 314 -2.47 -30.03 -4.25
CA GLY A 314 -1.74 -29.27 -5.27
C GLY A 314 -2.13 -27.80 -5.41
N GLY A 315 -3.06 -27.29 -4.60
CA GLY A 315 -3.35 -25.84 -4.57
C GLY A 315 -4.08 -25.36 -5.80
N TYR A 316 -4.91 -26.19 -6.43
CA TYR A 316 -5.74 -25.77 -7.54
C TYR A 316 -7.17 -26.25 -7.35
N THR A 317 -8.13 -25.40 -7.70
CA THR A 317 -9.54 -25.79 -7.81
C THR A 317 -9.71 -26.85 -8.92
N LYS A 318 -10.85 -27.54 -8.96
CA LYS A 318 -11.17 -28.47 -10.06
C LYS A 318 -11.15 -27.78 -11.43
N GLY A 319 -11.49 -26.48 -11.49
CA GLY A 319 -11.41 -25.63 -12.68
C GLY A 319 -9.99 -25.15 -13.04
N GLY A 320 -8.97 -25.57 -12.28
CA GLY A 320 -7.56 -25.25 -12.55
C GLY A 320 -7.13 -23.86 -12.08
N MET A 321 -7.92 -23.20 -11.22
CA MET A 321 -7.51 -21.92 -10.64
C MET A 321 -6.58 -22.14 -9.45
N PRO A 322 -5.50 -21.36 -9.29
CA PRO A 322 -4.62 -21.47 -8.13
C PRO A 322 -5.40 -21.16 -6.86
N GLU A 323 -5.13 -21.89 -5.78
CA GLU A 323 -5.88 -21.85 -4.54
C GLU A 323 -4.95 -22.07 -3.35
N ILE A 324 -5.09 -21.21 -2.35
CA ILE A 324 -4.43 -21.33 -1.05
C ILE A 324 -5.43 -21.09 0.06
N VAL A 325 -4.99 -21.38 1.29
CA VAL A 325 -5.67 -20.99 2.51
C VAL A 325 -4.86 -19.90 3.20
N VAL A 326 -5.56 -18.91 3.74
CA VAL A 326 -5.01 -17.90 4.66
C VAL A 326 -5.73 -17.94 6.00
N ASP A 327 -5.06 -17.55 7.07
CA ASP A 327 -5.70 -17.28 8.35
C ASP A 327 -6.55 -16.01 8.27
N GLN A 328 -7.28 -15.73 9.35
CA GLN A 328 -8.08 -14.52 9.43
C GLN A 328 -7.20 -13.26 9.31
N PHE A 329 -7.72 -12.26 8.61
CA PHE A 329 -7.04 -11.00 8.33
C PHE A 329 -7.79 -9.81 8.93
N PRO A 330 -7.08 -8.75 9.36
CA PRO A 330 -7.67 -7.64 10.10
C PRO A 330 -8.51 -6.73 9.20
N ILE A 331 -9.37 -5.92 9.83
CA ILE A 331 -10.09 -4.84 9.16
C ILE A 331 -9.09 -3.88 8.46
N GLY A 332 -9.30 -3.62 7.17
CA GLY A 332 -8.36 -2.88 6.31
C GLY A 332 -7.36 -3.75 5.52
N GLY A 333 -7.24 -5.04 5.86
CA GLY A 333 -6.48 -6.04 5.08
C GLY A 333 -7.22 -6.56 3.85
N TYR A 334 -8.39 -6.02 3.55
CA TYR A 334 -9.20 -6.42 2.40
C TYR A 334 -10.04 -5.26 1.87
N SER A 335 -10.53 -5.41 0.64
CA SER A 335 -11.62 -4.61 0.07
C SER A 335 -12.76 -5.54 -0.34
N ALA A 336 -13.99 -5.05 -0.34
CA ALA A 336 -15.16 -5.86 -0.69
C ALA A 336 -16.11 -5.09 -1.59
N ASN A 337 -16.61 -5.76 -2.64
CA ASN A 337 -17.49 -5.17 -3.63
C ASN A 337 -18.59 -6.18 -4.02
N THR A 338 -19.79 -5.68 -4.28
CA THR A 338 -20.86 -6.47 -4.86
C THR A 338 -20.48 -6.93 -6.27
N ILE A 339 -20.71 -8.19 -6.60
CA ILE A 339 -20.59 -8.65 -7.99
C ILE A 339 -21.95 -8.51 -8.67
N GLY A 340 -21.97 -8.06 -9.93
CA GLY A 340 -23.19 -7.85 -10.72
C GLY A 340 -23.89 -9.14 -11.18
N VAL A 341 -23.89 -10.17 -10.33
CA VAL A 341 -24.46 -11.49 -10.55
C VAL A 341 -25.71 -11.55 -9.65
N LYS A 342 -26.89 -11.62 -10.27
CA LYS A 342 -28.16 -11.81 -9.55
C LYS A 342 -28.59 -13.28 -9.71
N PRO A 343 -29.19 -13.89 -8.66
CA PRO A 343 -29.63 -15.28 -8.69
C PRO A 343 -30.65 -15.57 -9.79
#